data_AF-A0A9E0YVX5-F1
#
_entry.id   AF-A0A9E0YVX5-F1
#
_cell.length_a   1.000
_cell.length_b   1.000
_cell.length_c   1.000
_cell.angle_alpha   90.00
_cell.angle_beta   90.00
_cell.angle_gamma   90.00
#
_symmetry.space_group_name_H-M   'P 1'
#
loop_
_entity.id
_entity.type
_entity.pdbx_description
1 polymer ?
#
loop_
_entity_poly.entity_id
_entity_poly.type
_entity_poly.pdbx_seq_one_letter_code
_entity_poly.pdbx_strand_id
1 'polypeptide(L)' 'MPTEKPRYCITVDDETLKEIDDFRFENRYNSRSKATLELIRMGLESLKTNEKDNLKK' A
#
# COMPACT_ATOMS: atom_id res chain seq x y z
N MET A 1 11.03 7.63 -23.32
CA MET A 1 11.28 8.44 -22.12
C MET A 1 11.45 7.50 -20.94
N PRO A 2 12.61 7.49 -20.26
CA PRO A 2 12.79 6.67 -19.08
C PRO A 2 11.95 7.33 -17.97
N THR A 3 10.83 6.72 -17.61
CA THR A 3 10.02 7.24 -16.51
C THR A 3 10.83 7.18 -15.23
N GLU A 4 11.07 8.32 -14.58
CA GLU A 4 11.90 8.52 -13.38
C GLU A 4 11.42 7.78 -12.13
N LYS A 5 10.25 7.11 -12.19
CA LYS A 5 9.67 6.42 -11.03
C LYS A 5 10.22 4.99 -10.94
N PRO A 6 10.77 4.56 -9.78
CA PRO A 6 11.21 3.19 -9.59
C PRO A 6 10.01 2.25 -9.73
N ARG A 7 10.16 1.21 -10.54
CA ARG A 7 9.16 0.17 -10.74
C ARG A 7 9.65 -1.11 -10.09
N TYR A 8 8.79 -1.76 -9.33
CA TYR A 8 9.03 -3.08 -8.79
C TYR A 8 7.79 -3.94 -9.00
N CYS A 9 7.99 -5.23 -9.23
CA CYS A 9 6.92 -6.20 -9.40
C CYS A 9 6.88 -7.06 -8.14
N ILE A 10 5.67 -7.36 -7.65
CA ILE A 10 5.45 -8.24 -6.51
C ILE A 10 4.47 -9.33 -6.91
N THR A 11 4.69 -10.54 -6.40
CA THR A 11 3.72 -11.63 -6.48
C THR A 11 2.98 -11.67 -5.16
N VAL A 12 1.65 -11.71 -5.22
CA VAL A 12 0.76 -11.79 -4.07
C VAL A 12 -0.13 -13.01 -4.25
N ASP A 13 -0.72 -13.49 -3.16
CA ASP A 13 -1.76 -14.51 -3.21
C ASP A 13 -3.11 -13.91 -3.64
N ASP A 14 -4.07 -14.80 -3.94
CA ASP A 14 -5.39 -14.42 -4.42
C ASP A 14 -6.19 -13.62 -3.38
N GLU A 15 -5.99 -13.92 -2.10
CA GLU A 15 -6.65 -13.22 -0.98
C GLU A 15 -6.18 -11.77 -0.89
N THR A 16 -4.86 -11.52 -0.89
CA THR A 16 -4.32 -10.16 -0.89
C THR A 16 -4.72 -9.39 -2.14
N LEU A 17 -4.75 -10.05 -3.31
CA LEU A 17 -5.19 -9.41 -4.54
C LEU A 17 -6.66 -8.97 -4.45
N LYS A 18 -7.51 -9.79 -3.85
CA LYS A 18 -8.93 -9.48 -3.62
C LYS A 18 -9.08 -8.29 -2.67
N GLU A 19 -8.36 -8.27 -1.55
CA GLU A 19 -8.39 -7.14 -0.62
C GLU A 19 -7.96 -5.81 -1.28
N ILE A 20 -6.93 -5.85 -2.14
CA ILE A 20 -6.49 -4.67 -2.90
C ILE A 20 -7.59 -4.20 -3.86
N ASP A 21 -8.28 -5.12 -4.53
CA ASP A 21 -9.38 -4.78 -5.44
C ASP A 21 -10.59 -4.24 -4.69
N ASP A 22 -10.97 -4.84 -3.55
CA ASP A 22 -12.06 -4.36 -2.69
C ASP A 22 -11.76 -2.93 -2.18
N PHE A 23 -10.55 -2.71 -1.65
CA PHE A 23 -10.09 -1.39 -1.22
C PHE A 23 -10.12 -0.37 -2.37
N ARG A 24 -9.74 -0.79 -3.58
CA ARG A 24 -9.79 0.04 -4.78
C ARG A 24 -11.23 0.46 -5.10
N PHE A 25 -12.20 -0.46 -5.03
CA PHE A 25 -13.60 -0.17 -5.32
C PHE A 25 -14.23 0.75 -4.26
N GLU A 26 -14.01 0.47 -2.98
CA GLU A 26 -14.55 1.27 -1.87
C GLU A 26 -14.07 2.72 -1.91
N ASN A 27 -12.77 2.92 -2.17
CA ASN A 27 -12.14 4.24 -2.21
C ASN A 27 -12.15 4.88 -3.61
N ARG A 28 -12.80 4.22 -4.59
CA ARG A 28 -12.96 4.68 -5.98
C ARG A 28 -11.63 5.01 -6.67
N TYR A 29 -10.61 4.18 -6.45
CA TYR A 29 -9.33 4.33 -7.13
C TYR A 29 -9.38 3.80 -8.57
N ASN A 30 -8.92 4.62 -9.51
CA ASN A 30 -8.93 4.24 -10.94
C ASN A 30 -7.93 3.11 -11.26
N SER A 31 -6.80 3.01 -10.55
CA SER A 31 -5.77 2.00 -10.81
C SER A 31 -5.39 1.21 -9.56
N ARG A 32 -5.12 -0.09 -9.75
CA ARG A 32 -4.59 -0.97 -8.69
C ARG A 32 -3.30 -0.43 -8.10
N SER A 33 -2.37 0.02 -8.94
CA SER A 33 -1.10 0.60 -8.47
C SER A 33 -1.30 1.80 -7.54
N LYS A 34 -2.33 2.63 -7.76
CA LYS A 34 -2.63 3.75 -6.86
C LYS A 34 -3.21 3.27 -5.53
N ALA A 35 -4.12 2.30 -5.58
CA ALA A 35 -4.69 1.67 -4.39
C ALA A 35 -3.60 1.01 -3.53
N THR A 36 -2.72 0.20 -4.13
CA THR A 36 -1.61 -0.45 -3.44
C THR A 36 -0.62 0.56 -2.83
N LEU A 37 -0.32 1.66 -3.53
CA LEU A 37 0.56 2.71 -2.99
C LEU A 37 -0.02 3.37 -1.73
N GLU A 38 -1.33 3.64 -1.70
CA GLU A 38 -1.99 4.19 -0.52
C GLU A 38 -2.04 3.18 0.64
N LEU A 39 -2.31 1.90 0.36
CA LEU A 39 -2.22 0.83 1.36
C LEU A 39 -0.84 0.75 2.00
N ILE A 40 0.22 0.76 1.18
CA ILE A 40 1.61 0.76 1.67
C ILE A 40 1.90 2.00 2.50
N ARG A 41 1.44 3.18 2.05
CA ARG A 41 1.64 4.44 2.78
C ARG A 41 0.98 4.39 4.16
N MET A 42 -0.27 3.94 4.25
CA MET A 42 -0.99 3.79 5.51
C MET A 42 -0.31 2.76 6.42
N GLY A 43 0.15 1.63 5.87
CA GLY A 43 0.92 0.62 6.60
C GLY A 43 2.22 1.19 7.19
N LEU A 44 2.99 1.94 6.40
CA LEU A 44 4.23 2.58 6.86
C LEU A 44 3.98 3.65 7.93
N GLU A 45 2.90 4.40 7.83
CA GLU A 45 2.52 5.40 8.84
C GLU A 45 2.08 4.75 10.16
N SER A 46 1.33 3.65 10.07
CA SER A 46 0.96 2.84 11.23
C SER A 46 2.19 2.27 11.94
N LEU A 47 3.16 1.71 11.18
CA LEU A 47 4.41 1.19 11.75
C LEU A 47 5.24 2.29 12.43
N LYS A 48 5.40 3.45 11.81
CA LYS A 48 6.12 4.59 12.42
C LYS A 48 5.47 5.08 13.72
N THR A 49 4.14 5.02 13.79
CA THR A 49 3.40 5.40 15.00
C THR A 49 3.66 4.38 16.11
N ASN A 50 3.57 3.09 15.79
CA ASN A 50 3.87 1.99 16.71
C ASN A 50 5.33 1.99 17.20
N GLU A 51 6.30 2.33 16.34
CA GLU A 51 7.71 2.47 16.75
C GLU A 51 7.91 3.64 17.72
N LYS A 52 7.23 4.77 17.50
CA LYS A 52 7.29 5.92 18.42
C LYS A 52 6.63 5.63 19.77
N ASP A 53 5.55 4.84 19.79
CA ASP A 53 4.91 4.42 21.03
C ASP A 53 5.72 3.36 21.77
N ASN A 54 6.44 2.49 21.08
CA ASN A 54 7.37 1.54 21.70
C ASN A 54 8.66 2.20 22.23
N LEU A 55 9.14 3.30 21.62
CA LEU A 55 10.28 4.07 22.15
C LEU A 55 9.93 4.97 23.36
N LYS A 56 8.64 5.17 23.65
CA LYS A 56 8.16 5.98 24.79
C LYS A 56 7.81 5.15 26.03
N LYS A 57 7.98 3.83 25.96
CA LYS A 57 7.69 2.88 27.05
C LYS A 57 8.98 2.42 27.70
#